data_AF-A0A091B5L5-F1
#
_entry.id   AF-A0A091B5L5-F1
#
_cell.length_a   1.000
_cell.length_b   1.000
_cell.length_c   1.000
_cell.angle_alpha   90.00
_cell.angle_beta   90.00
_cell.angle_gamma   90.00
#
_symmetry.space_group_name_H-M   'P 1'
#
loop_
_entity.id
_entity.type
_entity.pdbx_description
1 polymer ?
#
loop_
_entity_poly.entity_id
_entity_poly.type
_entity_poly.pdbx_seq_one_letter_code
_entity_poly.pdbx_strand_id
1 'polypeptide(L)'
;MKWTAIFITVLCLSGINPASADDDHRFPMDLHDLGLTKQQHRSVEEAMKEYQYSYRRFHHKSEKIQEEINALFLNSPFDSDAFRSKSLERERGSIEIQTRLFERIHAILTPEQKRRFVRHLEEWDSE
;
A
#
# COMPACT_ATOMS: atom_id res chain seq x y z
N MET A 1 33.06 32.96 -29.71
CA MET A 1 32.32 33.00 -28.42
C MET A 1 31.08 32.14 -28.60
N LYS A 2 31.05 30.91 -28.07
CA LYS A 2 30.54 30.56 -26.72
C LYS A 2 29.01 30.79 -26.68
N TRP A 3 28.07 29.82 -26.59
CA TRP A 3 28.05 28.41 -26.19
C TRP A 3 26.83 27.70 -26.84
N THR A 4 26.96 26.39 -27.07
CA THR A 4 25.87 25.43 -27.30
C THR A 4 24.99 25.29 -26.05
N ALA A 5 23.66 25.29 -26.19
CA ALA A 5 22.75 24.76 -25.18
C ALA A 5 21.85 23.72 -25.83
N ILE A 6 22.37 22.49 -25.84
CA ILE A 6 21.61 21.27 -26.07
C ILE A 6 20.76 21.07 -24.80
N PHE A 7 19.44 21.19 -24.91
CA PHE A 7 18.53 20.65 -23.90
C PHE A 7 18.06 19.28 -24.40
N ILE A 8 18.82 18.27 -23.99
CA ILE A 8 18.39 16.87 -23.98
C ILE A 8 17.31 16.78 -22.90
N THR A 9 16.05 16.80 -23.29
CA THR A 9 14.97 16.33 -22.41
C THR A 9 14.84 14.82 -22.66
N VAL A 10 15.65 14.05 -21.93
CA VAL A 10 15.39 12.63 -21.68
C VAL A 10 14.09 12.57 -20.88
N LEU A 11 12.98 12.45 -21.60
CA LEU A 11 11.74 11.95 -21.03
C LEU A 11 11.91 10.43 -20.97
N CYS A 12 12.29 9.94 -19.79
CA CYS A 12 12.22 8.53 -19.44
C CYS A 12 10.77 8.05 -19.61
N LEU A 13 10.44 7.60 -20.83
CA LEU A 13 9.37 6.65 -21.09
C LEU A 13 9.86 5.27 -20.61
N SER A 14 10.02 5.14 -19.30
CA SER A 14 10.17 3.85 -18.64
C SER A 14 8.87 3.58 -17.88
N GLY A 15 8.04 2.70 -18.44
CA GLY A 15 6.99 2.04 -17.67
C GLY A 15 5.56 2.14 -18.18
N ILE A 16 5.29 2.04 -19.49
CA ILE A 16 3.99 1.49 -19.93
C ILE A 16 4.22 0.01 -20.20
N ASN A 17 4.21 -0.79 -19.14
CA ASN A 17 4.04 -2.22 -19.24
C ASN A 17 2.59 -2.49 -18.79
N PRO A 18 1.62 -2.68 -19.70
CA PRO A 18 0.22 -2.92 -19.32
C PRO A 18 -0.02 -4.37 -18.84
N ALA A 19 1.01 -5.01 -18.29
CA ALA A 19 1.02 -6.42 -17.91
C ALA A 19 1.55 -6.60 -16.47
N SER A 20 0.92 -5.91 -15.51
CA SER A 20 0.99 -6.24 -14.07
C SER A 20 -0.10 -5.47 -13.31
N ALA A 21 -1.32 -5.44 -13.85
CA ALA A 21 -2.49 -4.88 -13.15
C ALA A 21 -3.25 -5.96 -12.35
N ASP A 22 -2.61 -7.10 -12.08
CA ASP A 22 -3.21 -8.22 -11.36
C ASP A 22 -2.14 -8.83 -10.43
N ASP A 23 -2.45 -8.86 -9.13
CA ASP A 23 -1.71 -9.55 -8.05
C ASP A 23 -0.64 -8.79 -7.23
N ASP A 24 -0.86 -7.52 -6.84
CA ASP A 24 -0.03 -6.82 -5.82
C ASP A 24 -0.81 -6.45 -4.53
N HIS A 25 -1.80 -7.28 -4.15
CA HIS A 25 -2.63 -7.03 -2.95
C HIS A 25 -2.56 -8.16 -1.92
N ARG A 26 -1.58 -9.06 -2.08
CA ARG A 26 -1.22 -10.00 -1.04
C ARG A 26 -0.45 -9.23 0.02
N PHE A 27 -0.95 -9.20 1.25
CA PHE A 27 -0.10 -8.95 2.41
C PHE A 27 1.00 -10.03 2.35
N PRO A 28 2.24 -9.68 1.99
CA PRO A 28 3.24 -10.66 1.51
C PRO A 28 3.95 -11.39 2.66
N MET A 29 3.48 -11.18 3.89
CA MET A 29 4.13 -11.68 5.08
C MET A 29 3.82 -13.16 5.28
N ASP A 30 4.85 -13.99 5.14
CA ASP A 30 4.77 -15.39 5.56
C ASP A 30 4.71 -15.45 7.10
N LEU A 31 3.61 -15.99 7.62
CA LEU A 31 3.39 -16.13 9.06
C LEU A 31 3.77 -17.53 9.56
N HIS A 32 4.36 -18.37 8.71
CA HIS A 32 4.67 -19.76 9.04
C HIS A 32 5.67 -19.87 10.22
N ASP A 33 6.62 -18.95 10.31
CA ASP A 33 7.67 -18.91 11.33
C ASP A 33 7.20 -18.44 12.72
N LEU A 34 5.94 -18.01 12.81
CA LEU A 34 5.31 -17.64 14.09
C LEU A 34 4.94 -18.85 14.95
N GLY A 35 4.98 -20.08 14.42
CA GLY A 35 4.60 -21.28 15.18
C GLY A 35 3.16 -21.19 15.70
N LEU A 36 2.22 -20.84 14.82
CA LEU A 36 0.82 -20.67 15.17
C LEU A 36 0.17 -22.02 15.49
N THR A 37 -0.72 -22.04 16.47
CA THR A 37 -1.60 -23.21 16.67
C THR A 37 -2.59 -23.33 15.51
N LYS A 38 -3.19 -24.51 15.33
CA LYS A 38 -4.22 -24.73 14.30
C LYS A 38 -5.40 -23.75 14.41
N GLN A 39 -5.77 -23.36 15.64
CA GLN A 39 -6.84 -22.39 15.87
C GLN A 39 -6.39 -20.98 15.48
N GLN A 40 -5.18 -20.56 15.89
CA GLN A 40 -4.62 -19.27 15.51
C GLN A 40 -4.47 -19.13 13.99
N HIS A 41 -4.01 -20.19 13.30
CA HIS A 41 -3.93 -20.21 11.84
C HIS A 41 -5.28 -19.87 11.18
N ARG A 42 -6.37 -20.50 11.62
CA ARG A 42 -7.71 -20.22 11.09
C ARG A 42 -8.13 -18.77 11.34
N SER A 43 -7.91 -18.26 12.56
CA SER A 43 -8.26 -16.87 12.90
C SER A 43 -7.44 -15.85 12.10
N VAL A 44 -6.16 -16.14 11.85
CA VAL A 44 -5.31 -15.31 10.99
C VAL A 44 -5.80 -15.35 9.54
N GLU A 45 -6.14 -16.54 9.02
CA GLU A 45 -6.66 -16.69 7.66
C GLU A 45 -7.97 -15.89 7.46
N GLU A 46 -8.86 -15.90 8.46
CA GLU A 46 -10.08 -15.08 8.45
C GLU A 46 -9.77 -13.59 8.46
N ALA A 47 -8.85 -13.13 9.32
CA ALA A 47 -8.40 -11.73 9.33
C ALA A 47 -7.81 -11.30 7.97
N MET A 48 -7.04 -12.18 7.34
CA MET A 48 -6.44 -11.96 6.03
C MET A 48 -7.50 -11.89 4.91
N LYS A 49 -8.52 -12.75 4.94
CA LYS A 49 -9.63 -12.71 3.98
C LYS A 49 -10.41 -11.40 4.09
N GLU A 50 -10.68 -10.94 5.31
CA GLU A 50 -11.35 -9.66 5.53
C GLU A 50 -10.52 -8.46 5.08
N TYR A 51 -9.20 -8.49 5.32
CA TYR A 51 -8.27 -7.51 4.80
C TYR A 51 -8.33 -7.45 3.27
N GLN A 52 -8.19 -8.59 2.59
CA GLN A 52 -8.25 -8.66 1.12
C GLN A 52 -9.59 -8.15 0.57
N TYR A 53 -10.70 -8.47 1.24
CA TYR A 53 -12.01 -7.97 0.84
C TYR A 53 -12.11 -6.44 1.00
N SER A 54 -11.68 -5.92 2.14
CA SER A 54 -11.70 -4.48 2.44
C SER A 54 -10.79 -3.71 1.49
N TYR A 55 -9.60 -4.25 1.22
CA TYR A 55 -8.62 -3.66 0.31
C TYR A 55 -9.13 -3.63 -1.13
N ARG A 56 -9.70 -4.73 -1.64
CA ARG A 56 -10.33 -4.75 -2.98
C ARG A 56 -11.43 -3.71 -3.12
N ARG A 57 -12.27 -3.54 -2.09
CA ARG A 57 -13.33 -2.52 -2.10
C ARG A 57 -12.75 -1.10 -2.08
N PHE A 58 -11.69 -0.89 -1.32
CA PHE A 58 -10.99 0.38 -1.23
C PHE A 58 -10.23 0.73 -2.50
N HIS A 59 -9.65 -0.25 -3.20
CA HIS A 59 -8.90 -0.07 -4.43
C HIS A 59 -9.66 0.79 -5.44
N HIS A 60 -10.93 0.47 -5.69
CA HIS A 60 -11.74 1.22 -6.65
C HIS A 60 -12.02 2.67 -6.22
N LYS A 61 -12.10 2.92 -4.90
CA LYS A 61 -12.19 4.30 -4.38
C LYS A 61 -10.85 5.03 -4.56
N SER A 62 -9.74 4.34 -4.28
CA SER A 62 -8.39 4.87 -4.40
C SER A 62 -8.04 5.25 -5.85
N GLU A 63 -8.45 4.44 -6.83
CA GLU A 63 -8.29 4.75 -8.26
C GLU A 63 -8.96 6.07 -8.63
N LYS A 64 -10.21 6.27 -8.21
CA LYS A 64 -10.94 7.53 -8.47
C LYS A 64 -10.28 8.73 -7.82
N ILE A 65 -9.82 8.60 -6.58
CA ILE A 65 -9.07 9.67 -5.90
C ILE A 65 -7.78 9.97 -6.67
N GLN A 66 -7.11 8.96 -7.21
CA GLN A 66 -5.90 9.14 -8.01
C GLN A 66 -6.17 9.84 -9.34
N GLU A 67 -7.26 9.51 -10.03
CA GLU A 67 -7.71 10.22 -11.23
C GLU A 67 -7.96 11.69 -10.93
N GLU A 68 -8.63 11.99 -9.81
CA GLU A 68 -8.88 13.37 -9.37
C GLU A 68 -7.58 14.11 -9.04
N ILE A 69 -6.62 13.46 -8.38
CA ILE A 69 -5.28 14.03 -8.12
C ILE A 69 -4.57 14.33 -9.43
N ASN A 70 -4.59 13.41 -10.39
CA ASN A 70 -3.94 13.59 -11.69
C ASN A 70 -4.55 14.77 -12.46
N ALA A 71 -5.87 14.95 -12.38
CA ALA A 71 -6.56 16.08 -13.01
C ALA A 71 -6.11 17.44 -12.45
N LEU A 72 -5.67 17.53 -11.19
CA LEU A 72 -5.16 18.77 -10.60
C LEU A 72 -3.90 19.30 -11.30
N PHE A 73 -3.09 18.41 -11.89
CA PHE A 73 -1.90 18.80 -12.66
C PHE A 73 -2.23 19.38 -14.04
N LEU A 74 -3.44 19.14 -14.54
CA LEU A 74 -3.92 19.71 -15.80
C LEU A 74 -4.49 21.12 -15.63
N ASN A 75 -4.74 21.53 -14.37
CA ASN A 75 -5.28 22.84 -14.05
C ASN A 75 -4.16 23.87 -13.83
N SER A 76 -4.42 25.13 -14.19
CA SER A 76 -3.56 26.27 -13.88
C SER A 76 -4.39 27.38 -13.22
N PRO A 77 -4.04 27.83 -12.00
CA PRO A 77 -2.90 27.40 -11.19
C PRO A 77 -3.09 26.00 -10.57
N PHE A 78 -1.99 25.39 -10.11
CA PHE A 78 -2.04 24.14 -9.36
C PHE A 78 -2.72 24.34 -8.01
N ASP A 79 -3.74 23.52 -7.72
CA ASP A 79 -4.47 23.54 -6.44
C ASP A 79 -3.79 22.61 -5.43
N SER A 80 -2.89 23.18 -4.63
CA SER A 80 -2.12 22.43 -3.61
C SER A 80 -2.97 21.93 -2.45
N ASP A 81 -4.09 22.60 -2.14
CA ASP A 81 -4.96 22.23 -1.02
C ASP A 81 -5.83 21.03 -1.40
N ALA A 82 -6.39 21.05 -2.61
CA ALA A 82 -7.08 19.90 -3.17
C ALA A 82 -6.15 18.68 -3.29
N PHE A 83 -4.91 18.90 -3.74
CA PHE A 83 -3.90 17.83 -3.82
C PHE A 83 -3.67 17.20 -2.44
N ARG A 84 -3.33 18.03 -1.44
CA ARG A 84 -3.05 17.57 -0.08
C ARG A 84 -4.24 16.81 0.51
N SER A 85 -5.44 17.37 0.40
CA SER A 85 -6.66 16.77 0.95
C SER A 85 -6.94 15.38 0.35
N LYS A 86 -6.88 15.27 -0.98
CA LYS A 86 -7.11 14.00 -1.68
C LYS A 86 -6.03 12.96 -1.40
N SER A 87 -4.76 13.38 -1.37
CA SER A 87 -3.67 12.47 -1.00
C SER A 87 -3.85 11.92 0.42
N LEU A 88 -4.24 12.77 1.38
CA LEU A 88 -4.52 12.35 2.75
C LEU A 88 -5.73 11.42 2.83
N GLU A 89 -6.79 11.68 2.06
CA GLU A 89 -7.96 10.79 1.99
C GLU A 89 -7.57 9.40 1.48
N ARG A 90 -6.77 9.33 0.40
CA ARG A 90 -6.27 8.08 -0.16
C ARG A 90 -5.46 7.31 0.89
N GLU A 91 -4.49 7.99 1.49
CA GLU A 91 -3.58 7.36 2.45
C GLU A 91 -4.31 6.87 3.70
N ARG A 92 -5.23 7.68 4.24
CA ARG A 92 -6.03 7.32 5.40
C ARG A 92 -6.82 6.03 5.20
N GLY A 93 -7.42 5.84 4.02
CA GLY A 93 -8.18 4.63 3.72
C GLY A 93 -7.32 3.36 3.75
N SER A 94 -6.11 3.43 3.21
CA SER A 94 -5.14 2.33 3.26
C SER A 94 -4.72 2.02 4.70
N ILE A 95 -4.33 3.06 5.45
CA ILE A 95 -3.91 2.95 6.85
C ILE A 95 -5.02 2.34 7.72
N GLU A 96 -6.27 2.75 7.54
CA GLU A 96 -7.41 2.23 8.31
C GLU A 96 -7.67 0.73 8.06
N ILE A 97 -7.35 0.23 6.87
CA ILE A 97 -7.49 -1.20 6.52
C ILE A 97 -6.34 -1.99 7.13
N GLN A 98 -5.11 -1.50 6.99
CA GLN A 98 -3.93 -2.14 7.57
C GLN A 98 -3.99 -2.17 9.10
N THR A 99 -4.43 -1.08 9.74
CA THR A 99 -4.60 -0.98 11.19
C THR A 99 -5.53 -2.08 11.70
N ARG A 100 -6.68 -2.28 11.04
CA ARG A 100 -7.64 -3.33 11.42
C ARG A 100 -7.06 -4.74 11.31
N LEU A 101 -6.23 -5.00 10.30
CA LEU A 101 -5.52 -6.28 10.18
C LEU A 101 -4.56 -6.46 11.36
N PHE A 102 -3.74 -5.45 11.66
CA PHE A 102 -2.77 -5.50 12.76
C PHE A 102 -3.43 -5.63 14.14
N GLU A 103 -4.56 -4.97 14.39
CA GLU A 103 -5.35 -5.14 15.60
C GLU A 103 -5.77 -6.61 15.79
N ARG A 104 -6.25 -7.25 14.72
CA ARG A 104 -6.65 -8.66 14.74
C ARG A 104 -5.47 -9.60 14.95
N ILE A 105 -4.39 -9.43 14.20
CA ILE A 105 -3.17 -10.24 14.38
C ILE A 105 -2.67 -10.08 15.82
N HIS A 106 -2.59 -8.85 16.32
CA HIS A 106 -2.19 -8.57 17.70
C HIS A 106 -3.10 -9.26 18.73
N ALA A 107 -4.40 -9.37 18.48
CA ALA A 107 -5.31 -10.09 19.37
C ALA A 107 -5.10 -11.63 19.34
N ILE A 108 -4.72 -12.18 18.19
CA ILE A 108 -4.55 -13.63 17.99
C ILE A 108 -3.21 -14.14 18.55
N LEU A 109 -2.14 -13.36 18.39
CA LEU A 109 -0.79 -13.77 18.74
C LEU A 109 -0.53 -13.72 20.26
N THR A 110 0.27 -14.66 20.74
CA THR A 110 0.83 -14.61 22.10
C THR A 110 1.95 -13.57 22.20
N PRO A 111 2.36 -13.13 23.41
CA PRO A 111 3.47 -12.20 23.56
C PRO A 111 4.77 -12.62 22.87
N GLU A 112 5.10 -13.92 22.89
CA GLU A 112 6.30 -14.43 22.23
C GLU A 112 6.17 -14.43 20.70
N GLN A 113 4.99 -14.80 20.18
CA GLN A 113 4.71 -14.73 18.75
C GLN A 113 4.71 -13.29 18.24
N LYS A 114 4.25 -12.31 19.04
CA LYS A 114 4.33 -10.89 18.70
C LYS A 114 5.77 -10.41 18.54
N ARG A 115 6.70 -10.86 19.39
CA ARG A 115 8.12 -10.51 19.24
C ARG A 115 8.71 -11.03 17.94
N ARG A 116 8.34 -12.25 17.53
CA ARG A 116 8.74 -12.81 16.24
C ARG A 116 8.11 -12.03 15.08
N PHE A 117 6.82 -11.71 15.21
CA PHE A 117 6.09 -10.91 14.23
C PHE A 117 6.71 -9.52 14.02
N VAL A 118 7.11 -8.82 15.08
CA VAL A 118 7.80 -7.52 14.96
C VAL A 118 9.10 -7.63 14.17
N ARG A 119 9.89 -8.69 14.38
CA ARG A 119 11.12 -8.92 13.61
C ARG A 119 10.86 -9.04 12.11
N HIS A 120 9.81 -9.77 11.74
CA HIS A 120 9.40 -9.88 10.34
C HIS A 120 8.90 -8.55 9.76
N LEU A 121 8.31 -7.66 10.57
CA LEU A 121 7.93 -6.31 10.10
C LEU A 121 9.16 -5.46 9.80
N GLU A 122 10.21 -5.56 10.62
CA GLU A 122 11.48 -4.83 10.42
C GLU A 122 12.22 -5.30 9.15
N GLU A 123 12.19 -6.61 8.89
CA GLU A 123 12.74 -7.20 7.66
C GLU A 123 11.99 -6.70 6.42
N TRP A 124 10.66 -6.61 6.48
CA TRP A 124 9.84 -6.12 5.37
C TRP A 124 10.04 -4.64 5.05
N ASP A 125 10.21 -3.78 6.06
CA ASP A 125 10.46 -2.33 5.85
C ASP A 125 11.85 -2.05 5.25
N SER A 126 12.73 -3.06 5.23
CA SER A 126 14.11 -2.98 4.74
C SER A 126 14.30 -3.51 3.31
N GLU A 127 13.27 -4.09 2.68
CA GLU A 127 13.25 -4.55 1.27
C GLU A 127 12.60 -3.51 0.34
#